data_AF-A0A940M6H7-F1
#
_entry.id   AF-A0A940M6H7-F1
#
_cell.length_a   1.000
_cell.length_b   1.000
_cell.length_c   1.000
_cell.angle_alpha   90.00
_cell.angle_beta   90.00
_cell.angle_gamma   90.00
#
_symmetry.space_group_name_H-M   'P 1'
#
loop_
_entity.id
_entity.type
_entity.pdbx_description
1 polymer ?
#
loop_
_entity_poly.entity_id
_entity_poly.type
_entity_poly.pdbx_seq_one_letter_code
_entity_poly.pdbx_strand_id
1 'polypeptide(L)'
;MAILIAATALLSSPWQSSASLAAPVPAPIDPHEARVELGRRLFFDPLLSGDRTVSCASCHKPEHAFADTVAVSPGVSGRLGTRNTPTVMNTSGRTSMFWDGRAETLEDQAVFPIENPLEMDLPLDEALRRLNSDPGYAEAFRVAYAGPATARTLGRALAAFQKTLDTTDSPYDRYAHGDDAAIDESAKRGRLVFIGKGKCAECHSGEDFTSDRFRNIGLFNRVALGDRGRGAITGDPADDGQFKVPSLRNVAVTAPYMHNGMFATLRQVIEYYNNPDKVVPDAHGRDASITGPLQLSAAEVDDLESFLVALTDDRFAAAADTAVRR
;
A
#
# COMPACT_ATOMS: atom_id res chain seq x y z
N MET A 1 -80.44 -47.42 48.21
CA MET A 1 -80.27 -47.95 46.85
C MET A 1 -79.19 -47.10 46.20
N ALA A 2 -78.11 -47.74 45.78
CA ALA A 2 -76.90 -47.10 45.25
C ALA A 2 -77.18 -46.28 43.98
N ILE A 3 -76.37 -45.24 43.73
CA ILE A 3 -75.78 -44.91 42.42
C ILE A 3 -74.59 -43.96 42.66
N LEU A 4 -73.43 -44.37 42.15
CA LEU A 4 -72.17 -43.64 42.02
C LEU A 4 -72.30 -42.49 41.00
N ILE A 5 -71.66 -41.35 41.26
CA ILE A 5 -71.07 -40.52 40.20
C ILE A 5 -69.68 -40.07 40.64
N ALA A 6 -68.69 -40.44 39.84
CA ALA A 6 -67.28 -40.14 40.02
C ALA A 6 -66.95 -38.68 39.64
N ALA A 7 -66.19 -37.99 40.50
CA ALA A 7 -65.59 -36.70 40.19
C ALA A 7 -64.06 -36.87 40.14
N THR A 8 -63.52 -37.01 38.93
CA THR A 8 -62.08 -36.90 38.66
C THR A 8 -61.71 -35.43 38.52
N ALA A 9 -61.16 -34.84 39.59
CA ALA A 9 -60.49 -33.56 39.52
C ALA A 9 -59.07 -33.77 38.97
N LEU A 10 -58.84 -33.35 37.73
CA LEU A 10 -57.52 -33.27 37.12
C LEU A 10 -56.77 -32.08 37.73
N LEU A 11 -55.71 -32.35 38.48
CA LEU A 11 -54.72 -31.36 38.90
C LEU A 11 -53.90 -30.94 37.67
N SER A 12 -54.25 -29.83 37.02
CA SER A 12 -53.39 -29.18 36.04
C SER A 12 -52.28 -28.42 36.79
N SER A 13 -51.08 -28.98 36.76
CA SER A 13 -49.86 -28.35 37.27
C SER A 13 -49.42 -27.24 36.30
N PRO A 14 -49.13 -26.00 36.75
CA PRO A 14 -48.70 -24.92 35.87
C PRO A 14 -47.19 -25.04 35.65
N TRP A 15 -46.78 -25.97 34.78
CA TRP A 15 -45.42 -25.97 34.27
C TRP A 15 -45.38 -24.91 33.16
N GLN A 16 -45.09 -23.68 33.57
CA GLN A 16 -44.63 -22.63 32.67
C GLN A 16 -43.36 -23.16 31.98
N SER A 17 -43.48 -23.51 30.70
CA SER A 17 -42.32 -23.69 29.84
C SER A 17 -41.68 -22.31 29.66
N SER A 18 -40.64 -22.05 30.45
CA SER A 18 -39.68 -20.99 30.12
C SER A 18 -38.97 -21.41 28.84
N ALA A 19 -39.54 -21.02 27.69
CA ALA A 19 -38.84 -21.04 26.42
C ALA A 19 -37.63 -20.11 26.58
N SER A 20 -36.46 -20.72 26.83
CA SER A 20 -35.19 -20.03 26.74
C SER A 20 -35.07 -19.51 25.31
N LEU A 21 -35.24 -18.20 25.13
CA LEU A 21 -34.80 -17.49 23.93
C LEU A 21 -33.27 -17.58 23.92
N ALA A 22 -32.75 -18.70 23.41
CA ALA A 22 -31.35 -18.80 23.07
C ALA A 22 -31.05 -17.63 22.12
N ALA A 23 -30.10 -16.78 22.53
CA ALA A 23 -29.62 -15.71 21.67
C ALA A 23 -29.22 -16.31 20.31
N PRO A 24 -29.52 -15.64 19.19
CA PRO A 24 -29.15 -16.15 17.88
C PRO A 24 -27.64 -16.42 17.86
N VAL A 25 -27.28 -17.66 17.48
CA VAL A 25 -25.89 -18.04 17.26
C VAL A 25 -25.33 -17.09 16.21
N PRO A 26 -24.18 -16.41 16.46
CA PRO A 26 -23.56 -15.55 15.46
C PRO A 26 -23.36 -16.34 14.18
N ALA A 27 -23.68 -15.74 13.03
CA ALA A 27 -23.42 -16.36 11.74
C ALA A 27 -21.91 -16.70 11.65
N PRO A 28 -21.53 -17.83 11.02
CA PRO A 28 -20.13 -18.13 10.76
C PRO A 28 -19.49 -16.95 10.02
N ILE A 29 -18.34 -16.48 10.47
CA ILE A 29 -17.58 -15.42 9.79
C ILE A 29 -17.26 -15.92 8.38
N ASP A 30 -17.53 -15.11 7.37
CA ASP A 30 -17.15 -15.41 6.00
C ASP A 30 -15.61 -15.63 5.92
N PRO A 31 -15.13 -16.74 5.33
CA PRO A 31 -13.70 -17.00 5.25
C PRO A 31 -12.88 -15.89 4.59
N HIS A 32 -13.46 -15.10 3.68
CA HIS A 32 -12.75 -13.96 3.11
C HIS A 32 -12.63 -12.81 4.12
N GLU A 33 -13.72 -12.42 4.81
CA GLU A 33 -13.66 -11.44 5.91
C GLU A 33 -12.68 -11.85 7.02
N ALA A 34 -12.66 -13.13 7.39
CA ALA A 34 -11.72 -13.66 8.39
C ALA A 34 -10.25 -13.48 7.98
N ARG A 35 -9.93 -13.63 6.68
CA ARG A 35 -8.57 -13.43 6.14
C ARG A 35 -8.18 -11.97 6.15
N VAL A 36 -9.09 -11.08 5.78
CA VAL A 36 -8.88 -9.63 5.82
C VAL A 36 -8.60 -9.18 7.25
N GLU A 37 -9.42 -9.60 8.22
CA GLU A 37 -9.23 -9.23 9.62
C GLU A 37 -7.94 -9.80 10.20
N LEU A 38 -7.59 -11.05 9.88
CA LEU A 38 -6.31 -11.64 10.27
C LEU A 38 -5.13 -10.84 9.68
N GLY A 39 -5.19 -10.50 8.39
CA GLY A 39 -4.21 -9.66 7.72
C GLY A 39 -4.05 -8.30 8.37
N ARG A 40 -5.17 -7.64 8.67
CA ARG A 40 -5.20 -6.35 9.35
C ARG A 40 -4.53 -6.45 10.71
N ARG A 41 -4.91 -7.44 11.53
CA ARG A 41 -4.26 -7.66 12.84
C ARG A 41 -2.75 -7.82 12.70
N LEU A 42 -2.29 -8.66 11.78
CA LEU A 42 -0.85 -8.89 11.53
C LEU A 42 -0.13 -7.63 11.05
N PHE A 43 -0.76 -6.81 10.21
CA PHE A 43 -0.17 -5.59 9.66
C PHE A 43 0.20 -4.56 10.74
N PHE A 44 -0.60 -4.49 11.81
CA PHE A 44 -0.39 -3.54 12.91
C PHE A 44 0.35 -4.14 14.12
N ASP A 45 0.49 -5.45 14.21
CA ASP A 45 1.11 -6.14 15.35
C ASP A 45 2.63 -6.30 15.15
N PRO A 46 3.47 -5.84 16.11
CA PRO A 46 4.91 -5.99 16.00
C PRO A 46 5.43 -7.40 16.28
N LEU A 47 4.57 -8.39 16.58
CA LEU A 47 4.94 -9.80 16.85
C LEU A 47 5.88 -10.40 15.78
N LEU A 48 5.75 -9.94 14.54
CA LEU A 48 6.53 -10.37 13.37
C LEU A 48 7.92 -9.70 13.26
N SER A 49 8.35 -8.90 14.22
CA SER A 49 9.73 -8.39 14.28
C SER A 49 10.58 -9.06 15.36
N GLY A 50 11.89 -9.09 15.14
CA GLY A 50 12.90 -9.72 15.99
C GLY A 50 12.71 -9.38 17.47
N ASP A 51 12.66 -8.07 17.76
CA ASP A 51 12.54 -7.49 19.10
C ASP A 51 11.11 -7.05 19.46
N ARG A 52 10.12 -7.31 18.59
CA ARG A 52 8.71 -6.92 18.76
C ARG A 52 8.49 -5.41 18.88
N THR A 53 9.28 -4.60 18.20
CA THR A 53 9.13 -3.13 18.17
C THR A 53 8.57 -2.58 16.86
N VAL A 54 8.67 -3.33 15.76
CA VAL A 54 8.30 -2.90 14.41
C VAL A 54 7.17 -3.77 13.86
N SER A 55 6.15 -3.15 13.28
CA SER A 55 5.11 -3.79 12.46
C SER A 55 5.13 -3.22 11.05
N CYS A 56 4.31 -3.77 10.13
CA CYS A 56 4.18 -3.19 8.79
C CYS A 56 3.75 -1.72 8.87
N ALA A 57 2.84 -1.39 9.78
CA ALA A 57 2.32 -0.04 10.01
C ALA A 57 3.35 0.94 10.60
N SER A 58 4.49 0.47 11.13
CA SER A 58 5.57 1.34 11.58
C SER A 58 6.18 2.14 10.43
N CYS A 59 6.26 1.52 9.23
CA CYS A 59 6.78 2.14 8.02
C CYS A 59 5.65 2.53 7.05
N HIS A 60 4.56 1.75 7.00
CA HIS A 60 3.41 2.01 6.13
C HIS A 60 2.28 2.70 6.90
N LYS A 61 2.43 4.02 7.10
CA LYS A 61 1.58 4.80 8.02
C LYS A 61 0.22 5.11 7.41
N PRO A 62 -0.91 4.67 8.02
CA PRO A 62 -2.24 4.89 7.44
C PRO A 62 -2.54 6.35 7.12
N GLU A 63 -2.07 7.28 7.94
CA GLU A 63 -2.31 8.73 7.80
C GLU A 63 -1.59 9.35 6.59
N HIS A 64 -0.64 8.63 6.01
CA HIS A 64 0.18 9.02 4.86
C HIS A 64 -0.05 8.09 3.67
N ALA A 65 -1.32 7.70 3.46
CA ALA A 65 -1.70 6.73 2.45
C ALA A 65 -0.83 5.46 2.50
N PHE A 66 -0.49 5.00 3.70
CA PHE A 66 0.37 3.83 3.94
C PHE A 66 1.78 3.90 3.33
N ALA A 67 2.33 5.09 3.11
CA ALA A 67 3.76 5.32 2.90
C ALA A 67 4.44 5.72 4.23
N ASP A 68 5.77 5.86 4.21
CA ASP A 68 6.50 6.49 5.32
C ASP A 68 6.70 8.01 5.05
N THR A 69 7.11 8.74 6.08
CA THR A 69 7.35 10.19 6.08
C THR A 69 8.85 10.54 6.11
N VAL A 70 9.73 9.55 6.02
CA VAL A 70 11.19 9.71 6.02
C VAL A 70 11.79 9.14 4.74
N ALA A 71 12.98 9.62 4.37
CA ALA A 71 13.63 9.19 3.13
C ALA A 71 13.96 7.70 3.13
N VAL A 72 14.38 7.18 4.29
CA VAL A 72 14.66 5.76 4.51
C VAL A 72 14.21 5.39 5.91
N SER A 73 13.38 4.34 6.00
CA SER A 73 12.69 3.96 7.22
C SER A 73 13.63 3.20 8.17
N PRO A 74 13.56 3.48 9.49
CA PRO A 74 14.27 2.69 10.49
C PRO A 74 13.53 1.37 10.76
N GLY A 75 14.25 0.26 10.67
CA GLY A 75 13.80 -1.04 11.13
C GLY A 75 14.18 -1.31 12.60
N VAL A 76 14.21 -2.58 12.96
CA VAL A 76 14.62 -3.09 14.28
C VAL A 76 15.98 -2.51 14.68
N SER A 77 16.09 -2.06 15.93
CA SER A 77 17.27 -1.39 16.49
C SER A 77 17.68 -0.09 15.77
N GLY A 78 16.76 0.54 15.03
CA GLY A 78 17.01 1.79 14.32
C GLY A 78 17.91 1.65 13.09
N ARG A 79 18.13 0.43 12.60
CA ARG A 79 18.88 0.19 11.36
C ARG A 79 18.11 0.78 10.19
N LEU A 80 18.78 1.61 9.39
CA LEU A 80 18.16 2.19 8.21
C LEU A 80 18.15 1.16 7.07
N GLY A 81 17.03 1.12 6.34
CA GLY A 81 16.96 0.43 5.05
C GLY A 81 17.86 1.08 3.98
N THR A 82 17.55 0.81 2.72
CA THR A 82 18.30 1.35 1.58
C THR A 82 17.45 2.20 0.63
N ARG A 83 16.14 2.22 0.84
CA ARG A 83 15.16 2.86 -0.03
C ARG A 83 14.02 3.48 0.76
N ASN A 84 13.34 4.43 0.13
CA ASN A 84 12.08 4.98 0.61
C ASN A 84 10.98 3.91 0.59
N THR A 85 10.19 3.87 1.65
CA THR A 85 9.05 2.95 1.78
C THR A 85 7.87 3.45 0.93
N PRO A 86 7.49 2.72 -0.14
CA PRO A 86 6.35 3.11 -0.95
C PRO A 86 5.03 2.87 -0.22
N THR A 87 3.94 3.48 -0.72
CA THR A 87 2.58 3.13 -0.31
C THR A 87 2.25 1.65 -0.56
N VAL A 88 1.43 1.03 0.30
CA VAL A 88 0.80 -0.28 0.03
C VAL A 88 -0.61 -0.19 -0.59
N MET A 89 -1.11 1.02 -0.87
CA MET A 89 -2.40 1.23 -1.53
C MET A 89 -2.30 0.95 -3.04
N ASN A 90 -3.42 0.54 -3.65
CA ASN A 90 -3.53 0.24 -5.09
C ASN A 90 -2.52 -0.84 -5.56
N THR A 91 -2.29 -1.85 -4.71
CA THR A 91 -1.33 -2.92 -4.97
C THR A 91 -1.96 -4.18 -5.57
N SER A 92 -3.29 -4.33 -5.56
CA SER A 92 -3.97 -5.56 -6.00
C SER A 92 -3.72 -5.93 -7.45
N GLY A 93 -3.58 -4.93 -8.33
CA GLY A 93 -3.41 -5.12 -9.78
C GLY A 93 -1.96 -5.12 -10.27
N ARG A 94 -0.98 -5.06 -9.36
CA ARG A 94 0.44 -4.90 -9.74
C ARG A 94 1.04 -6.26 -10.15
N THR A 95 1.90 -6.22 -11.17
CA THR A 95 2.56 -7.43 -11.73
C THR A 95 3.94 -7.70 -11.15
N SER A 96 4.49 -6.75 -10.40
CA SER A 96 5.74 -6.89 -9.66
C SER A 96 5.75 -5.94 -8.47
N MET A 97 6.47 -6.33 -7.42
CA MET A 97 6.54 -5.65 -6.14
C MET A 97 7.97 -5.20 -5.81
N PHE A 98 8.09 -4.28 -4.85
CA PHE A 98 9.28 -3.48 -4.58
C PHE A 98 9.69 -2.56 -5.75
N TRP A 99 10.60 -1.62 -5.45
CA TRP A 99 11.17 -0.71 -6.44
C TRP A 99 11.97 -1.42 -7.54
N ASP A 100 12.60 -2.56 -7.26
CA ASP A 100 13.43 -3.32 -8.19
C ASP A 100 12.73 -4.53 -8.81
N GLY A 101 11.49 -4.82 -8.40
CA GLY A 101 10.70 -5.91 -8.96
C GLY A 101 11.10 -7.29 -8.47
N ARG A 102 11.84 -7.42 -7.35
CA ARG A 102 12.37 -8.70 -6.88
C ARG A 102 11.30 -9.70 -6.36
N ALA A 103 10.08 -9.24 -6.15
CA ALA A 103 8.95 -10.09 -5.76
C ALA A 103 7.86 -10.04 -6.84
N GLU A 104 7.38 -11.21 -7.26
CA GLU A 104 6.38 -11.34 -8.33
C GLU A 104 4.95 -11.14 -7.83
N THR A 105 4.70 -11.38 -6.54
CA THR A 105 3.36 -11.31 -5.94
C THR A 105 3.34 -10.49 -4.65
N LEU A 106 2.16 -9.98 -4.28
CA LEU A 106 1.95 -9.27 -3.02
C LEU A 106 2.15 -10.20 -1.82
N GLU A 107 1.73 -11.45 -1.96
CA GLU A 107 1.86 -12.49 -0.95
C GLU A 107 3.33 -12.78 -0.65
N ASP A 108 4.18 -12.88 -1.68
CA ASP A 108 5.63 -13.07 -1.48
C ASP A 108 6.24 -11.80 -0.89
N GLN A 109 5.92 -10.63 -1.45
CA GLN A 109 6.42 -9.34 -0.95
C GLN A 109 6.13 -9.16 0.54
N ALA A 110 4.92 -9.51 1.00
CA ALA A 110 4.51 -9.32 2.39
C ALA A 110 5.34 -10.14 3.40
N VAL A 111 6.03 -11.18 2.95
CA VAL A 111 6.88 -12.04 3.79
C VAL A 111 8.33 -11.57 3.81
N PHE A 112 8.84 -10.98 2.72
CA PHE A 112 10.24 -10.51 2.61
C PHE A 112 10.68 -9.56 3.76
N PRO A 113 9.90 -8.53 4.17
CA PRO A 113 10.26 -7.62 5.25
C PRO A 113 10.51 -8.31 6.59
N ILE A 114 9.80 -9.42 6.84
CA ILE A 114 9.87 -10.18 8.09
C ILE A 114 11.31 -10.65 8.32
N GLU A 115 11.94 -11.20 7.29
CA GLU A 115 13.31 -11.75 7.37
C GLU A 115 14.41 -10.71 7.11
N ASN A 116 14.08 -9.55 6.54
CA ASN A 116 15.10 -8.56 6.19
C ASN A 116 15.76 -7.98 7.45
N PRO A 117 17.09 -8.09 7.62
CA PRO A 117 17.79 -7.61 8.81
C PRO A 117 17.81 -6.08 8.96
N LEU A 118 17.48 -5.33 7.90
CA LEU A 118 17.33 -3.87 7.97
C LEU A 118 15.89 -3.43 8.25
N GLU A 119 14.94 -4.37 8.29
CA GLU A 119 13.52 -4.11 8.48
C GLU A 119 13.03 -4.80 9.76
N MET A 120 12.41 -5.97 9.68
CA MET A 120 11.81 -6.64 10.84
C MET A 120 12.73 -7.68 11.50
N ASP A 121 13.81 -8.12 10.84
CA ASP A 121 14.89 -8.97 11.40
C ASP A 121 14.40 -10.20 12.19
N LEU A 122 13.48 -10.96 11.61
CA LEU A 122 12.92 -12.18 12.20
C LEU A 122 12.98 -13.34 11.20
N PRO A 123 13.73 -14.43 11.48
CA PRO A 123 13.67 -15.63 10.67
C PRO A 123 12.23 -16.15 10.53
N LEU A 124 11.83 -16.52 9.31
CA LEU A 124 10.45 -16.89 9.02
C LEU A 124 9.96 -18.10 9.85
N ASP A 125 10.85 -19.06 10.13
CA ASP A 125 10.52 -20.22 10.95
C ASP A 125 10.18 -19.82 12.40
N GLU A 126 10.89 -18.85 12.97
CA GLU A 126 10.56 -18.25 14.27
C GLU A 126 9.25 -17.47 14.20
N ALA A 127 9.01 -16.69 13.14
CA ALA A 127 7.74 -15.98 12.96
C ALA A 127 6.53 -16.94 12.97
N LEU A 128 6.64 -18.04 12.20
CA LEU A 128 5.60 -19.08 12.16
C LEU A 128 5.47 -19.82 13.50
N ARG A 129 6.56 -20.07 14.23
CA ARG A 129 6.49 -20.65 15.58
C ARG A 129 5.77 -19.73 16.56
N ARG A 130 6.03 -18.41 16.53
CA ARG A 130 5.33 -17.41 17.36
C ARG A 130 3.83 -17.41 17.08
N LEU A 131 3.45 -17.32 15.80
CA LEU A 131 2.04 -17.30 15.40
C LEU A 131 1.28 -18.57 15.79
N ASN A 132 1.91 -19.74 15.64
CA ASN A 132 1.28 -21.02 15.99
C ASN A 132 1.26 -21.30 17.51
N SER A 133 2.12 -20.64 18.28
CA SER A 133 2.15 -20.77 19.74
C SER A 133 1.24 -19.76 20.46
N ASP A 134 0.86 -18.67 19.78
CA ASP A 134 -0.12 -17.72 20.28
C ASP A 134 -1.55 -18.26 20.06
N PRO A 135 -2.34 -18.49 21.12
CA PRO A 135 -3.68 -19.06 20.98
C PRO A 135 -4.63 -18.23 20.13
N GLY A 136 -4.49 -16.89 20.16
CA GLY A 136 -5.35 -15.97 19.43
C GLY A 136 -5.04 -15.96 17.93
N TYR A 137 -3.78 -16.07 17.54
CA TYR A 137 -3.37 -16.22 16.15
C TYR A 137 -3.62 -17.64 15.63
N ALA A 138 -3.29 -18.68 16.39
CA ALA A 138 -3.56 -20.07 16.00
C ALA A 138 -5.05 -20.28 15.67
N GLU A 139 -5.95 -19.76 16.51
CA GLU A 139 -7.38 -19.80 16.23
C GLU A 139 -7.77 -18.96 15.01
N ALA A 140 -7.22 -17.75 14.86
CA ALA A 140 -7.51 -16.91 13.70
C ALA A 140 -7.08 -17.55 12.37
N PHE A 141 -5.92 -18.22 12.33
CA PHE A 141 -5.49 -18.99 11.16
C PHE A 141 -6.39 -20.20 10.91
N ARG A 142 -6.82 -20.90 11.96
CA ARG A 142 -7.77 -22.02 11.84
C ARG A 142 -9.10 -21.56 11.24
N VAL A 143 -9.62 -20.41 11.66
CA VAL A 143 -10.87 -19.83 11.12
C VAL A 143 -10.68 -19.38 9.67
N ALA A 144 -9.59 -18.67 9.34
CA ALA A 144 -9.37 -18.09 8.02
C ALA A 144 -8.94 -19.11 6.93
N TYR A 145 -8.23 -20.18 7.33
CA TYR A 145 -7.57 -21.11 6.40
C TYR A 145 -7.75 -22.60 6.73
N ALA A 146 -8.52 -22.96 7.77
CA ALA A 146 -8.70 -24.34 8.23
C ALA A 146 -7.37 -25.07 8.54
N GLY A 147 -6.37 -24.32 9.03
CA GLY A 147 -5.05 -24.87 9.31
C GLY A 147 -4.15 -23.90 10.09
N PRO A 148 -2.90 -24.30 10.37
CA PRO A 148 -1.94 -23.47 11.10
C PRO A 148 -1.42 -22.30 10.25
N ALA A 149 -0.68 -21.40 10.89
CA ALA A 149 0.13 -20.42 10.19
C ALA A 149 1.25 -21.14 9.39
N THR A 150 1.33 -20.82 8.11
CA THR A 150 2.38 -21.25 7.17
C THR A 150 2.85 -20.02 6.40
N ALA A 151 4.02 -20.06 5.75
CA ALA A 151 4.48 -18.94 4.92
C ALA A 151 3.42 -18.52 3.89
N ARG A 152 2.75 -19.50 3.26
CA ARG A 152 1.67 -19.28 2.30
C ARG A 152 0.45 -18.59 2.92
N THR A 153 -0.01 -19.03 4.09
CA THR A 153 -1.21 -18.43 4.73
C THR A 153 -0.90 -17.07 5.35
N LEU A 154 0.32 -16.86 5.83
CA LEU A 154 0.81 -15.57 6.32
C LEU A 154 0.82 -14.52 5.21
N GLY A 155 1.51 -14.80 4.08
CA GLY A 155 1.53 -13.91 2.93
C GLY A 155 0.13 -13.62 2.39
N ARG A 156 -0.74 -14.63 2.29
CA ARG A 156 -2.14 -14.47 1.86
C ARG A 156 -2.98 -13.63 2.82
N ALA A 157 -2.75 -13.72 4.13
CA ALA A 157 -3.51 -12.92 5.10
C ALA A 157 -3.14 -11.45 4.96
N LEU A 158 -1.84 -11.13 4.99
CA LEU A 158 -1.33 -9.77 4.80
C LEU A 158 -1.77 -9.19 3.45
N ALA A 159 -1.68 -9.96 2.36
CA ALA A 159 -2.14 -9.54 1.05
C ALA A 159 -3.66 -9.32 1.01
N ALA A 160 -4.47 -10.14 1.69
CA ALA A 160 -5.93 -9.96 1.74
C ALA A 160 -6.30 -8.60 2.35
N PHE A 161 -5.64 -8.19 3.44
CA PHE A 161 -5.85 -6.85 4.00
C PHE A 161 -5.39 -5.74 3.05
N GLN A 162 -4.17 -5.84 2.50
CA GLN A 162 -3.63 -4.81 1.61
C GLN A 162 -4.49 -4.58 0.36
N LYS A 163 -5.11 -5.63 -0.19
CA LYS A 163 -6.05 -5.52 -1.31
C LYS A 163 -7.33 -4.71 -0.99
N THR A 164 -7.67 -4.55 0.29
CA THR A 164 -8.78 -3.68 0.71
C THR A 164 -8.40 -2.19 0.74
N LEU A 165 -7.11 -1.87 0.56
CA LEU A 165 -6.59 -0.51 0.60
C LEU A 165 -6.58 0.18 -0.77
N ASP A 166 -7.16 -0.44 -1.80
CA ASP A 166 -7.27 0.19 -3.10
C ASP A 166 -8.17 1.43 -3.05
N THR A 167 -7.85 2.42 -3.88
CA THR A 167 -8.55 3.71 -3.96
C THR A 167 -9.08 3.91 -5.38
N THR A 168 -10.35 4.32 -5.51
CA THR A 168 -11.02 4.47 -6.81
C THR A 168 -11.97 5.67 -6.89
N ASP A 169 -11.95 6.58 -5.90
CA ASP A 169 -12.87 7.72 -5.80
C ASP A 169 -12.13 9.01 -5.44
N SER A 170 -11.04 9.29 -6.15
CA SER A 170 -10.39 10.61 -6.10
C SER A 170 -11.21 11.65 -6.88
N PRO A 171 -10.96 12.96 -6.66
CA PRO A 171 -11.51 14.03 -7.50
C PRO A 171 -11.29 13.78 -9.00
N TYR A 172 -10.12 13.27 -9.40
CA TYR A 172 -9.87 12.90 -10.78
C TYR A 172 -10.72 11.71 -11.27
N ASP A 173 -10.95 10.69 -10.43
CA ASP A 173 -11.80 9.57 -10.82
C ASP A 173 -13.22 10.05 -11.13
N ARG A 174 -13.79 10.93 -10.29
CA ARG A 174 -15.11 11.54 -10.56
C ARG A 174 -15.12 12.38 -11.84
N TYR A 175 -14.08 13.18 -12.05
CA TYR A 175 -13.89 13.94 -13.31
C TYR A 175 -13.86 13.01 -14.53
N ALA A 176 -13.10 11.91 -14.47
CA ALA A 176 -13.00 10.93 -15.54
C ALA A 176 -14.35 10.21 -15.82
N HIS A 177 -15.24 10.13 -14.82
CA HIS A 177 -16.59 9.58 -14.94
C HIS A 177 -17.66 10.62 -15.31
N GLY A 178 -17.28 11.86 -15.64
CA GLY A 178 -18.17 12.88 -16.21
C GLY A 178 -18.59 13.99 -15.25
N ASP A 179 -18.07 14.02 -14.02
CA ASP A 179 -18.23 15.16 -13.12
C ASP A 179 -17.19 16.25 -13.42
N ASP A 180 -17.48 17.09 -14.42
CA ASP A 180 -16.61 18.18 -14.87
C ASP A 180 -16.24 19.20 -13.76
N ALA A 181 -17.00 19.21 -12.65
CA ALA A 181 -16.77 20.10 -11.51
C ALA A 181 -15.91 19.45 -10.40
N ALA A 182 -15.59 18.16 -10.51
CA ALA A 182 -14.84 17.44 -9.48
C ALA A 182 -13.38 17.93 -9.33
N ILE A 183 -12.81 18.53 -10.38
CA ILE A 183 -11.48 19.14 -10.36
C ILE A 183 -11.55 20.58 -10.88
N ASP A 184 -10.66 21.45 -10.41
CA ASP A 184 -10.62 22.84 -10.83
C ASP A 184 -9.96 23.04 -12.21
N GLU A 185 -10.02 24.27 -12.72
CA GLU A 185 -9.44 24.62 -14.02
C GLU A 185 -7.91 24.48 -14.06
N SER A 186 -7.22 24.58 -12.91
CA SER A 186 -5.77 24.39 -12.83
C SER A 186 -5.41 22.93 -13.02
N ALA A 187 -6.08 22.03 -12.32
CA ALA A 187 -5.94 20.58 -12.48
C ALA A 187 -6.31 20.12 -13.91
N LYS A 188 -7.34 20.71 -14.54
CA LYS A 188 -7.67 20.43 -15.95
C LYS A 188 -6.53 20.80 -16.90
N ARG A 189 -5.93 21.98 -16.74
CA ARG A 189 -4.74 22.38 -17.51
C ARG A 189 -3.53 21.51 -17.19
N GLY A 190 -3.34 21.15 -15.92
CA GLY A 190 -2.28 20.27 -15.44
C GLY A 190 -2.33 18.90 -16.08
N ARG A 191 -3.52 18.35 -16.25
CA ARG A 191 -3.75 17.12 -17.00
C ARG A 191 -3.27 17.23 -18.45
N LEU A 192 -3.51 18.36 -19.11
CA LEU A 192 -3.03 18.60 -20.48
C LEU A 192 -1.50 18.68 -20.53
N VAL A 193 -0.87 19.29 -19.52
CA VAL A 193 0.59 19.26 -19.37
C VAL A 193 1.07 17.82 -19.18
N PHE A 194 0.44 17.06 -18.28
CA PHE A 194 0.79 15.68 -17.94
C PHE A 194 0.80 14.74 -19.17
N ILE A 195 -0.23 14.83 -20.02
CA ILE A 195 -0.34 14.01 -21.24
C ILE A 195 0.46 14.55 -22.42
N GLY A 196 0.70 15.87 -22.45
CA GLY A 196 1.31 16.57 -23.57
C GLY A 196 2.76 16.92 -23.29
N LYS A 197 3.02 18.20 -23.03
CA LYS A 197 4.37 18.77 -22.91
C LYS A 197 5.21 18.09 -21.81
N GLY A 198 4.58 17.66 -20.71
CA GLY A 198 5.22 16.98 -19.60
C GLY A 198 5.57 15.52 -19.88
N LYS A 199 4.95 14.88 -20.88
CA LYS A 199 5.16 13.47 -21.28
C LYS A 199 5.01 12.44 -20.16
N CYS A 200 4.44 12.81 -19.02
CA CYS A 200 4.34 11.98 -17.83
C CYS A 200 3.56 10.67 -18.12
N ALA A 201 2.53 10.78 -18.95
CA ALA A 201 1.68 9.67 -19.38
C ALA A 201 2.40 8.58 -20.18
N GLU A 202 3.62 8.82 -20.70
CA GLU A 202 4.40 7.79 -21.40
C GLU A 202 4.83 6.64 -20.47
N CYS A 203 4.97 6.93 -19.17
CA CYS A 203 5.30 5.94 -18.13
C CYS A 203 4.16 5.75 -17.13
N HIS A 204 3.45 6.84 -16.79
CA HIS A 204 2.38 6.89 -15.80
C HIS A 204 1.00 6.88 -16.48
N SER A 205 0.51 5.69 -16.83
CA SER A 205 -0.72 5.50 -17.58
C SER A 205 -1.63 4.43 -16.98
N GLY A 206 -2.83 4.27 -17.54
CA GLY A 206 -3.84 3.35 -17.03
C GLY A 206 -4.53 3.88 -15.78
N GLU A 207 -5.32 3.01 -15.15
CA GLU A 207 -6.17 3.35 -14.01
C GLU A 207 -5.37 3.85 -12.80
N ASP A 208 -4.24 3.23 -12.49
CA ASP A 208 -3.40 3.59 -11.35
C ASP A 208 -2.20 4.48 -11.74
N PHE A 209 -2.20 5.08 -12.94
CA PHE A 209 -1.10 5.95 -13.40
C PHE A 209 0.28 5.30 -13.29
N THR A 210 0.36 4.03 -13.65
CA THR A 210 1.63 3.31 -13.78
C THR A 210 1.51 2.20 -14.81
N SER A 211 2.57 2.05 -15.60
CA SER A 211 2.74 0.95 -16.53
C SER A 211 3.32 -0.32 -15.88
N ASP A 212 3.70 -0.28 -14.60
CA ASP A 212 4.50 -1.31 -13.89
C ASP A 212 5.80 -1.72 -14.62
N ARG A 213 6.25 -0.91 -15.58
CA ARG A 213 7.53 -1.11 -16.27
C ARG A 213 8.67 -0.58 -15.41
N PHE A 214 9.88 -0.98 -15.77
CA PHE A 214 11.10 -0.49 -15.16
C PHE A 214 11.70 0.59 -16.04
N ARG A 215 12.07 1.72 -15.41
CA ARG A 215 12.59 2.91 -16.09
C ARG A 215 13.72 3.50 -15.28
N ASN A 216 14.75 3.98 -15.97
CA ASN A 216 15.81 4.78 -15.34
C ASN A 216 15.56 6.25 -15.66
N ILE A 217 15.13 7.02 -14.66
CA ILE A 217 14.83 8.45 -14.84
C ILE A 217 16.09 9.33 -14.74
N GLY A 218 17.25 8.71 -14.47
CA GLY A 218 18.55 9.39 -14.34
C GLY A 218 18.93 9.69 -12.90
N LEU A 219 18.50 8.86 -11.95
CA LEU A 219 18.93 8.89 -10.55
C LEU A 219 19.99 7.82 -10.25
N PHE A 220 20.88 7.59 -11.22
CA PHE A 220 21.99 6.65 -11.12
C PHE A 220 23.18 7.24 -11.87
N ASN A 221 24.32 7.39 -11.21
CA ASN A 221 25.54 7.93 -11.82
C ASN A 221 26.81 7.15 -11.43
N ARG A 222 26.66 5.99 -10.78
CA ARG A 222 27.76 5.10 -10.34
C ARG A 222 28.72 5.72 -9.30
N VAL A 223 28.50 6.97 -8.88
CA VAL A 223 29.36 7.68 -7.94
C VAL A 223 28.60 7.99 -6.65
N ALA A 224 27.75 9.01 -6.67
CA ALA A 224 26.94 9.40 -5.52
C ALA A 224 25.61 8.64 -5.47
N LEU A 225 25.09 8.24 -6.64
CA LEU A 225 23.86 7.47 -6.79
C LEU A 225 24.22 6.11 -7.41
N GLY A 226 24.45 5.13 -6.53
CA GLY A 226 24.98 3.81 -6.89
C GLY A 226 23.99 2.65 -6.79
N ASP A 227 22.73 2.89 -6.43
CA ASP A 227 21.72 1.83 -6.39
C ASP A 227 21.41 1.36 -7.81
N ARG A 228 21.78 0.11 -8.11
CA ARG A 228 21.59 -0.50 -9.43
C ARG A 228 20.13 -0.88 -9.70
N GLY A 229 19.24 -0.82 -8.71
CA GLY A 229 17.82 -1.12 -8.88
C GLY A 229 17.60 -2.52 -9.46
N ARG A 230 16.84 -2.58 -10.54
CA ARG A 230 16.56 -3.83 -11.28
C ARG A 230 17.83 -4.54 -11.75
N GLY A 231 18.88 -3.82 -12.15
CA GLY A 231 20.14 -4.42 -12.60
C GLY A 231 20.83 -5.27 -11.53
N ALA A 232 20.54 -5.04 -10.25
CA ALA A 232 21.02 -5.89 -9.16
C ALA A 232 20.27 -7.25 -9.09
N ILE A 233 19.04 -7.28 -9.59
CA ILE A 233 18.17 -8.48 -9.62
C ILE A 233 18.41 -9.29 -10.90
N THR A 234 18.51 -8.63 -12.05
CA THR A 234 18.68 -9.31 -13.34
C THR A 234 20.14 -9.64 -13.66
N GLY A 235 21.08 -8.90 -13.07
CA GLY A 235 22.51 -9.01 -13.38
C GLY A 235 22.92 -8.32 -14.68
N ASP A 236 21.97 -7.82 -15.48
CA ASP A 236 22.23 -7.12 -16.73
C ASP A 236 22.57 -5.64 -16.47
N PRO A 237 23.76 -5.14 -16.87
CA PRO A 237 24.10 -3.72 -16.77
C PRO A 237 23.15 -2.77 -17.51
N ALA A 238 22.39 -3.24 -18.50
CA ALA A 238 21.36 -2.45 -19.18
C ALA A 238 20.18 -2.09 -18.25
N ASP A 239 19.98 -2.86 -17.19
CA ASP A 239 18.95 -2.62 -16.17
C ASP A 239 19.44 -1.76 -14.99
N ASP A 240 20.72 -1.32 -15.01
CA ASP A 240 21.28 -0.48 -13.96
C ASP A 240 20.52 0.84 -13.82
N GLY A 241 20.10 1.13 -12.59
CA GLY A 241 19.38 2.36 -12.24
C GLY A 241 17.92 2.36 -12.67
N GLN A 242 17.41 1.25 -13.23
CA GLN A 242 15.99 1.12 -13.53
C GLN A 242 15.21 0.73 -12.28
N PHE A 243 14.08 1.41 -12.08
CA PHE A 243 13.12 1.12 -11.01
C PHE A 243 11.72 1.04 -11.58
N LYS A 244 10.87 0.27 -10.90
CA LYS A 244 9.45 0.13 -11.24
C LYS A 244 8.81 1.52 -11.17
N VAL A 245 8.07 1.88 -12.22
CA VAL A 245 7.29 3.12 -12.24
C VAL A 245 6.23 3.03 -11.12
N PRO A 246 6.22 3.93 -10.13
CA PRO A 246 5.24 3.89 -9.05
C PRO A 246 3.86 4.37 -9.56
N SER A 247 2.79 3.91 -8.91
CA SER A 247 1.47 4.54 -9.05
C SER A 247 1.54 6.00 -8.60
N LEU A 248 0.77 6.86 -9.27
CA LEU A 248 0.62 8.26 -8.85
C LEU A 248 -0.64 8.50 -8.01
N ARG A 249 -1.43 7.47 -7.72
CA ARG A 249 -2.54 7.59 -6.77
C ARG A 249 -1.99 7.97 -5.39
N ASN A 250 -2.61 8.95 -4.77
CA ASN A 250 -2.21 9.50 -3.46
C ASN A 250 -0.79 10.11 -3.42
N VAL A 251 -0.15 10.40 -4.57
CA VAL A 251 1.23 10.89 -4.60
C VAL A 251 1.43 12.22 -3.82
N ALA A 252 0.39 13.04 -3.67
CA ALA A 252 0.49 14.27 -2.90
C ALA A 252 0.70 14.07 -1.39
N VAL A 253 0.45 12.87 -0.86
CA VAL A 253 0.51 12.59 0.60
C VAL A 253 1.55 11.55 0.99
N THR A 254 2.42 11.13 0.06
CA THR A 254 3.44 10.10 0.25
C THR A 254 4.87 10.64 0.13
N ALA A 255 5.09 11.91 0.50
CA ALA A 255 6.43 12.47 0.56
C ALA A 255 7.28 11.79 1.67
N PRO A 256 8.61 11.68 1.50
CA PRO A 256 9.42 12.15 0.38
C PRO A 256 9.40 11.17 -0.82
N TYR A 257 9.94 11.62 -1.96
CA TYR A 257 9.76 10.98 -3.25
C TYR A 257 11.02 10.31 -3.81
N MET A 258 10.79 9.44 -4.80
CA MET A 258 11.76 8.55 -5.45
C MET A 258 12.16 7.36 -4.58
N HIS A 259 12.80 6.36 -5.20
CA HIS A 259 13.26 5.15 -4.52
C HIS A 259 14.21 5.43 -3.34
N ASN A 260 14.84 6.60 -3.28
CA ASN A 260 15.79 7.00 -2.25
C ASN A 260 15.29 8.17 -1.37
N GLY A 261 14.06 8.65 -1.59
CA GLY A 261 13.48 9.74 -0.80
C GLY A 261 14.17 11.10 -0.98
N MET A 262 14.87 11.34 -2.10
CA MET A 262 15.71 12.53 -2.26
C MET A 262 14.95 13.85 -2.46
N PHE A 263 13.66 13.79 -2.83
CA PHE A 263 12.84 14.99 -3.01
C PHE A 263 11.80 15.09 -1.89
N ALA A 264 11.76 16.23 -1.20
CA ALA A 264 10.85 16.47 -0.09
C ALA A 264 9.44 16.88 -0.54
N THR A 265 9.27 17.42 -1.76
CA THR A 265 7.99 17.96 -2.24
C THR A 265 7.70 17.52 -3.68
N LEU A 266 6.41 17.49 -4.06
CA LEU A 266 5.99 17.23 -5.45
C LEU A 266 6.59 18.26 -6.39
N ARG A 267 6.63 19.53 -5.99
CA ARG A 267 7.31 20.59 -6.72
C ARG A 267 8.76 20.22 -7.10
N GLN A 268 9.55 19.67 -6.18
CA GLN A 268 10.92 19.25 -6.47
C GLN A 268 10.96 18.10 -7.49
N VAL A 269 10.00 17.18 -7.45
CA VAL A 269 9.85 16.12 -8.46
C VAL A 269 9.55 16.71 -9.84
N ILE A 270 8.59 17.63 -9.94
CA ILE A 270 8.22 18.26 -11.20
C ILE A 270 9.41 19.04 -11.77
N GLU A 271 10.11 19.81 -10.94
CA GLU A 271 11.30 20.56 -11.36
C GLU A 271 12.47 19.66 -11.76
N TYR A 272 12.61 18.49 -11.13
CA TYR A 272 13.56 17.48 -11.58
C TYR A 272 13.26 17.06 -13.02
N TYR A 273 12.03 16.69 -13.34
CA TYR A 273 11.66 16.33 -14.71
C TYR A 273 11.77 17.53 -15.67
N ASN A 274 11.54 18.75 -15.18
CA ASN A 274 11.67 19.96 -15.99
C ASN A 274 13.13 20.23 -16.41
N ASN A 275 14.12 19.85 -15.59
CA ASN A 275 15.54 19.91 -15.94
C ASN A 275 16.39 18.90 -15.13
N PRO A 276 16.45 17.62 -15.56
CA PRO A 276 17.05 16.55 -14.74
C PRO A 276 18.57 16.67 -14.63
N ASP A 277 19.25 17.17 -15.66
CA ASP A 277 20.71 17.36 -15.68
C ASP A 277 21.18 18.46 -14.73
N LYS A 278 20.31 19.41 -14.37
CA LYS A 278 20.61 20.42 -13.35
C LYS A 278 20.70 19.83 -11.94
N VAL A 279 19.97 18.74 -11.68
CA VAL A 279 19.89 18.11 -10.36
C VAL A 279 20.86 16.94 -10.24
N VAL A 280 20.88 16.06 -11.24
CA VAL A 280 21.80 14.93 -11.33
C VAL A 280 22.57 15.03 -12.64
N PRO A 281 23.73 15.72 -12.64
CA PRO A 281 24.61 15.71 -13.79
C PRO A 281 25.19 14.30 -14.00
N ASP A 282 25.56 14.01 -15.25
CA ASP A 282 26.26 12.77 -15.64
C ASP A 282 25.49 11.48 -15.27
N ALA A 283 24.16 11.53 -15.33
CA ALA A 283 23.34 10.34 -15.11
C ALA A 283 23.66 9.25 -16.14
N HIS A 284 23.84 8.03 -15.66
CA HIS A 284 24.16 6.88 -16.49
C HIS A 284 22.89 6.11 -16.87
N GLY A 285 22.67 5.91 -18.17
CA GLY A 285 21.60 5.05 -18.69
C GLY A 285 20.20 5.61 -18.53
N ARG A 286 20.03 6.94 -18.46
CA ARG A 286 18.72 7.59 -18.42
C ARG A 286 17.90 7.22 -19.66
N ASP A 287 16.61 6.96 -19.47
CA ASP A 287 15.68 6.62 -20.55
C ASP A 287 15.65 7.72 -21.62
N ALA A 288 15.64 7.29 -22.88
CA ALA A 288 15.62 8.17 -24.03
C ALA A 288 14.33 8.99 -24.17
N SER A 289 13.25 8.67 -23.45
CA SER A 289 12.07 9.54 -23.39
C SER A 289 12.31 10.82 -22.60
N ILE A 290 13.34 10.84 -21.74
CA ILE A 290 13.68 11.98 -20.87
C ILE A 290 14.87 12.73 -21.48
N THR A 291 14.62 13.34 -22.64
CA THR A 291 15.61 14.08 -23.43
C THR A 291 15.74 15.55 -22.99
N GLY A 292 16.41 15.78 -21.86
CA GLY A 292 16.73 17.14 -21.41
C GLY A 292 15.51 17.95 -20.94
N PRO A 293 15.62 19.30 -20.84
CA PRO A 293 14.60 20.12 -20.20
C PRO A 293 13.26 20.14 -20.94
N LEU A 294 12.16 19.98 -20.19
CA LEU A 294 10.78 20.07 -20.72
C LEU A 294 10.35 21.51 -21.01
N GLN A 295 11.06 22.49 -20.43
CA GLN A 295 10.78 23.93 -20.56
C GLN A 295 9.35 24.29 -20.12
N LEU A 296 8.86 23.63 -19.07
CA LEU A 296 7.61 24.01 -18.40
C LEU A 296 7.77 25.40 -17.80
N SER A 297 6.78 26.26 -18.05
CA SER A 297 6.62 27.55 -17.38
C SER A 297 6.18 27.35 -15.92
N ALA A 298 6.34 28.38 -15.09
CA ALA A 298 5.89 28.32 -13.69
C ALA A 298 4.40 27.96 -13.58
N ALA A 299 3.55 28.53 -14.44
CA ALA A 299 2.12 28.22 -14.47
C ALA A 299 1.85 26.75 -14.86
N GLU A 300 2.59 26.19 -15.81
CA GLU A 300 2.45 24.77 -16.18
C GLU A 300 2.90 23.84 -15.06
N VAL A 301 3.91 24.23 -14.28
CA VAL A 301 4.34 23.51 -13.07
C VAL A 301 3.26 23.54 -11.99
N ASP A 302 2.67 24.72 -11.72
CA ASP A 302 1.57 24.88 -10.75
C ASP A 302 0.33 24.06 -11.16
N ASP A 303 -0.02 24.13 -12.45
CA ASP A 303 -1.14 23.36 -13.01
C ASP A 303 -0.89 21.85 -12.89
N LEU A 304 0.32 21.38 -13.24
CA LEU A 304 0.68 19.97 -13.12
C LEU A 304 0.64 19.47 -11.68
N GLU A 305 1.13 20.26 -10.72
CA GLU A 305 1.04 19.94 -9.30
C GLU A 305 -0.42 19.82 -8.85
N SER A 306 -1.28 20.75 -9.27
CA SER A 306 -2.73 20.70 -8.99
C SER A 306 -3.39 19.44 -9.55
N PHE A 307 -2.99 19.00 -10.74
CA PHE A 307 -3.45 17.72 -11.30
C PHE A 307 -3.01 16.52 -10.46
N LEU A 308 -1.75 16.46 -10.01
CA LEU A 308 -1.26 15.37 -9.18
C LEU A 308 -1.95 15.32 -7.81
N VAL A 309 -2.32 16.47 -7.25
CA VAL A 309 -3.12 16.57 -6.02
C VAL A 309 -4.51 15.96 -6.21
N ALA A 310 -5.15 16.19 -7.36
CA ALA A 310 -6.45 15.63 -7.68
C ALA A 310 -6.48 14.09 -7.80
N LEU A 311 -5.31 13.42 -7.79
CA LEU A 311 -5.19 11.95 -7.75
C LEU A 311 -5.25 11.39 -6.31
N THR A 312 -5.51 12.23 -5.31
CA THR A 312 -5.58 11.84 -3.90
C THR A 312 -7.01 11.44 -3.54
N ASP A 313 -7.16 10.27 -2.92
CA ASP A 313 -8.44 9.80 -2.37
C ASP A 313 -8.94 10.75 -1.28
N ASP A 314 -10.25 10.99 -1.23
CA ASP A 314 -10.86 11.95 -0.29
C ASP A 314 -10.57 11.62 1.18
N ARG A 315 -10.26 10.35 1.51
CA ARG A 315 -9.77 9.94 2.84
C ARG A 315 -8.53 10.71 3.30
N PHE A 316 -7.73 11.24 2.36
CA PHE A 316 -6.48 11.95 2.63
C PHE A 316 -6.50 13.42 2.21
N ALA A 317 -7.66 13.98 1.85
CA ALA A 317 -7.77 15.36 1.36
C ALA A 317 -7.14 16.40 2.30
N ALA A 318 -7.35 16.26 3.62
CA ALA A 318 -6.76 17.18 4.61
C ALA A 318 -5.22 17.12 4.66
N ALA A 319 -4.64 15.93 4.43
CA ALA A 319 -3.20 15.77 4.36
C ALA A 319 -2.63 16.38 3.07
N ALA A 320 -3.35 16.24 1.94
CA ALA A 320 -2.96 16.81 0.66
C ALA A 320 -2.91 18.35 0.71
N ASP A 321 -3.94 18.99 1.28
CA ASP A 321 -3.98 20.45 1.47
C ASP A 321 -2.79 20.98 2.27
N THR A 322 -2.32 20.19 3.24
CA THR A 322 -1.17 20.55 4.07
C THR A 322 0.14 20.40 3.29
N ALA A 323 0.26 19.37 2.47
CA ALA A 323 1.46 19.10 1.68
C ALA A 323 1.70 20.18 0.60
N VAL A 324 0.64 20.65 -0.07
CA VAL A 324 0.73 21.69 -1.12
C VAL A 324 1.16 23.05 -0.56
N ARG A 325 0.86 23.33 0.72
CA ARG A 325 1.18 24.62 1.36
C ARG A 325 2.60 24.72 1.92
N ARG A 326 3.40 23.64 1.86
CA ARG A 326 4.77 23.57 2.38
C ARG A 326 5.79 23.77 1.28
#